data_AF-A0A7T6Z058-F1
#
_entry.id   AF-A0A7T6Z058-F1
#
_cell.length_a   1.000
_cell.length_b   1.000
_cell.length_c   1.000
_cell.angle_alpha   90.00
_cell.angle_beta   90.00
_cell.angle_gamma   90.00
#
_symmetry.space_group_name_H-M   'P 1'
#
loop_
_entity.id
_entity.type
_entity.pdbx_description
1 polymer ?
#
loop_
_entity_poly.entity_id
_entity_poly.type
_entity_poly.pdbx_seq_one_letter_code
_entity_poly.pdbx_strand_id
1 'polypeptide(L)'
;MYSFRADQPTGNMCGYFMKYVAPGDPDLYAEYVQCLPVGHPLKLAEKTDDMPNCTECGRPFARKSNSQKYCTTCKYEVRRKQKAENERKRRTNTMDTPK
;
A
#
# COMPACT_ATOMS: atom_id res chain seq x y z
N MET A 1 -5.97 4.43 -17.44
CA MET A 1 -7.43 4.24 -17.29
C MET A 1 -7.64 2.73 -17.15
N TYR A 2 -7.61 2.21 -15.93
CA TYR A 2 -7.74 0.77 -15.69
C TYR A 2 -9.21 0.40 -15.78
N SER A 3 -9.62 -0.18 -16.91
CA SER A 3 -10.94 -0.78 -17.07
C SER A 3 -10.98 -2.06 -16.24
N PHE A 4 -11.42 -1.95 -14.99
CA PHE A 4 -11.88 -3.10 -14.22
C PHE A 4 -13.13 -3.64 -14.92
N ARG A 5 -12.93 -4.66 -15.75
CA ARG A 5 -14.04 -5.46 -16.28
C ARG A 5 -14.66 -6.19 -15.09
N ALA A 6 -15.71 -5.61 -14.52
CA ALA A 6 -16.50 -6.19 -13.44
C ALA A 6 -17.27 -7.46 -13.86
N ASP A 7 -17.12 -7.90 -15.12
CA ASP A 7 -17.91 -8.97 -15.73
C ASP A 7 -17.18 -10.32 -15.83
N GLN A 8 -15.92 -10.41 -15.38
CA GLN A 8 -15.18 -11.68 -15.34
C GLN A 8 -14.77 -12.00 -13.90
N PRO A 9 -15.49 -12.89 -13.19
CA PRO A 9 -14.98 -13.43 -11.95
C PRO A 9 -13.65 -14.13 -12.24
N THR A 10 -12.63 -13.79 -11.46
CA THR A 10 -11.33 -14.44 -11.49
C THR A 10 -11.48 -15.86 -10.93
N GLY A 11 -11.54 -16.85 -11.82
CA GLY A 11 -11.77 -18.27 -11.45
C GLY A 11 -13.25 -18.64 -11.28
N ASN A 12 -13.53 -19.93 -11.08
CA ASN A 12 -14.82 -20.64 -11.11
C ASN A 12 -15.93 -20.11 -10.17
N MET A 13 -16.32 -18.85 -10.26
CA MET A 13 -17.44 -18.29 -9.50
C MET A 13 -18.71 -18.41 -10.32
N CYS A 14 -19.73 -19.06 -9.75
CA CYS A 14 -21.03 -19.17 -10.39
C CYS A 14 -21.73 -17.80 -10.39
N GLY A 15 -21.92 -17.19 -11.56
CA GLY A 15 -22.58 -15.89 -11.69
C GLY A 15 -24.02 -15.87 -11.17
N TYR A 16 -24.73 -17.00 -11.26
CA TYR A 16 -26.07 -17.15 -10.68
C TYR A 16 -26.06 -17.02 -9.16
N PHE A 17 -25.12 -17.71 -8.49
CA PHE A 17 -24.95 -17.66 -7.04
C PHE A 17 -24.74 -16.22 -6.56
N MET A 18 -23.82 -15.48 -7.18
CA MET A 18 -23.51 -14.11 -6.78
C MET A 18 -24.66 -13.13 -7.03
N LYS A 19 -25.43 -13.31 -8.10
CA LYS A 19 -26.49 -12.36 -8.47
C LYS A 19 -27.83 -12.61 -7.76
N TYR A 20 -28.15 -13.87 -7.47
CA TYR A 20 -29.50 -14.24 -7.00
C TYR A 20 -29.52 -14.91 -5.63
N VAL A 21 -28.48 -15.66 -5.27
CA VAL A 21 -28.46 -16.44 -4.02
C VAL A 21 -27.80 -15.66 -2.90
N ALA A 22 -26.62 -15.07 -3.13
CA ALA A 22 -25.88 -14.32 -2.13
C ALA A 22 -26.65 -13.11 -1.53
N PRO A 23 -27.45 -12.34 -2.27
CA PRO A 23 -28.27 -11.27 -1.68
C PRO A 23 -29.48 -11.78 -0.88
N GLY A 24 -29.97 -12.99 -1.20
CA GLY A 24 -31.14 -13.58 -0.56
C GLY A 24 -30.81 -14.25 0.78
N ASP A 25 -29.56 -14.68 0.95
CA ASP A 25 -29.07 -15.34 2.15
C ASP A 25 -27.66 -14.83 2.54
N PRO A 26 -27.59 -13.79 3.39
CA PRO A 26 -26.32 -13.21 3.83
C PRO A 26 -25.46 -14.18 4.65
N ASP A 27 -26.08 -15.09 5.40
CA ASP A 27 -25.36 -16.04 6.25
C ASP A 27 -24.67 -17.10 5.39
N LEU A 28 -25.36 -17.62 4.37
CA LEU A 28 -24.78 -18.51 3.36
C LEU A 28 -23.59 -17.84 2.62
N TYR A 29 -23.71 -16.54 2.30
CA TYR A 29 -22.60 -15.81 1.69
C TYR A 29 -21.40 -15.67 2.64
N ALA A 30 -21.63 -15.46 3.94
CA ALA A 30 -20.56 -15.38 4.94
C ALA A 30 -19.81 -16.72 5.10
N GLU A 31 -20.54 -17.84 5.19
CA GLU A 31 -19.95 -19.19 5.21
C GLU A 31 -19.16 -19.47 3.94
N TYR A 32 -19.73 -19.14 2.78
CA TYR A 32 -19.06 -19.28 1.49
C TYR A 32 -17.72 -18.53 1.45
N VAL A 33 -17.67 -17.30 1.96
CA VAL A 33 -16.43 -16.50 2.02
C VAL A 33 -15.37 -17.14 2.94
N GLN A 34 -15.78 -17.81 4.03
CA GLN A 34 -14.85 -18.49 4.95
C GLN A 34 -14.17 -19.70 4.31
N CYS A 35 -14.87 -20.45 3.45
CA CYS A 35 -14.31 -21.59 2.73
C CYS A 35 -13.34 -21.21 1.60
N LEU A 36 -13.23 -19.94 1.22
CA LEU A 36 -12.34 -19.50 0.14
C LEU A 36 -10.85 -19.66 0.54
N PRO A 37 -9.94 -19.91 -0.43
CA PRO A 37 -8.51 -20.02 -0.16
C PRO A 37 -7.93 -18.77 0.50
N VAL A 38 -6.84 -18.93 1.26
CA VAL A 38 -6.09 -17.80 1.83
C VAL A 38 -5.53 -16.95 0.67
N GLY A 39 -5.81 -15.65 0.70
CA GLY A 39 -5.47 -14.73 -0.40
C GLY A 39 -6.54 -14.57 -1.47
N HIS A 40 -7.73 -15.19 -1.32
CA HIS A 40 -8.84 -14.95 -2.23
C HIS A 40 -9.37 -13.50 -2.09
N PRO A 41 -9.64 -12.77 -3.20
CA PRO A 41 -10.04 -11.36 -3.15
C PRO A 41 -11.24 -11.05 -2.25
N LEU A 42 -12.23 -11.95 -2.19
CA LEU A 42 -13.40 -11.83 -1.32
C LEU A 42 -13.13 -12.19 0.15
N LYS A 43 -12.12 -13.02 0.40
CA LYS A 43 -11.64 -13.32 1.75
C LYS A 43 -10.60 -12.27 2.07
N LEU A 44 -11.08 -11.03 2.20
CA LEU A 44 -10.28 -9.84 2.43
C LEU A 44 -9.28 -10.18 3.52
N ALA A 45 -8.01 -10.32 3.13
CA ALA A 45 -6.91 -10.40 4.06
C ALA A 45 -7.15 -9.27 5.06
N GLU A 46 -7.25 -9.64 6.34
CA GLU A 46 -7.22 -8.69 7.44
C GLU A 46 -6.26 -7.60 7.01
N LYS A 47 -6.74 -6.37 6.86
CA LYS A 47 -5.84 -5.23 6.64
C LYS A 47 -5.03 -5.18 7.91
N THR A 48 -3.96 -5.95 7.94
CA THR A 48 -2.95 -5.88 8.96
C THR A 48 -2.49 -4.44 8.82
N ASP A 49 -2.84 -3.65 9.83
CA ASP A 49 -2.23 -2.37 10.09
C ASP A 49 -0.75 -2.66 10.41
N ASP A 50 0.00 -3.10 9.39
CA ASP A 50 1.42 -3.38 9.43
C ASP A 50 2.11 -2.03 9.50
N MET A 51 2.03 -1.47 10.71
CA MET A 51 2.60 -0.20 11.06
C MET A 51 4.11 -0.39 10.96
N PRO A 52 4.76 0.15 9.93
CA PRO A 52 6.18 -0.07 9.79
C PRO A 52 6.97 0.65 10.88
N ASN A 53 8.16 0.15 11.11
CA ASN A 53 9.12 0.82 11.97
C ASN A 53 9.89 1.87 11.17
N CYS A 54 10.12 3.04 11.76
CA CYS A 54 10.97 4.07 11.19
C CYS A 54 12.42 3.58 11.13
N THR A 55 13.11 3.79 10.00
CA THR A 55 14.50 3.34 9.84
C THR A 55 15.52 4.11 10.69
N GLU A 56 15.19 5.33 11.15
CA GLU A 56 16.09 6.14 11.99
C GLU A 56 15.89 5.86 13.49
N CYS A 57 14.64 5.86 13.95
CA CYS A 57 14.33 5.77 15.38
C CYS A 57 13.67 4.45 15.80
N GLY A 58 13.38 3.54 14.86
CA GLY A 58 12.78 2.23 15.13
C GLY A 58 11.31 2.26 15.53
N ARG A 59 10.70 3.44 15.72
CA ARG A 59 9.32 3.56 16.22
C ARG A 59 8.30 3.19 15.13
N PRO A 60 7.23 2.45 15.46
CA PRO A 60 6.14 2.19 14.53
C PRO A 60 5.42 3.51 14.19
N PHE A 61 5.05 3.71 12.93
CA PHE A 61 4.34 4.92 12.50
C PHE A 61 3.34 4.66 11.37
N ALA A 62 2.24 5.45 11.33
CA ALA A 62 1.26 5.40 10.25
C ALA A 62 1.85 5.93 8.93
N ARG A 63 1.99 5.04 7.94
CA ARG A 63 2.36 5.42 6.57
C ARG A 63 1.22 6.24 5.97
N LYS A 64 1.52 7.44 5.47
CA LYS A 64 0.60 8.16 4.57
C LYS A 64 0.74 7.69 3.12
N SER A 65 1.88 7.08 2.78
CA SER A 65 2.17 6.49 1.47
C SER A 65 3.01 5.23 1.62
N ASN A 66 2.84 4.28 0.71
CA ASN A 66 3.58 3.01 0.73
C ASN A 66 5.11 3.20 0.75
N SER A 67 5.61 4.26 0.09
CA SER A 67 7.02 4.62 0.03
C SER A 67 7.61 5.29 1.28
N GLN A 68 6.79 5.61 2.29
CA GLN A 68 7.26 6.34 3.47
C GLN A 68 8.12 5.44 4.37
N LYS A 69 9.41 5.78 4.53
CA LYS A 69 10.38 5.03 5.36
C LYS A 69 10.63 5.64 6.74
N TYR A 70 10.37 6.95 6.88
CA TYR A 70 10.63 7.71 8.09
C TYR A 70 9.33 8.18 8.74
N CYS A 71 9.31 8.22 10.08
CA CYS A 71 8.28 8.93 10.81
C CYS A 71 8.36 10.44 10.51
N THR A 72 7.33 11.20 10.87
CA THR A 72 7.22 12.62 10.51
C THR A 72 8.42 13.44 10.99
N THR A 73 8.87 13.23 12.22
CA THR A 73 10.02 13.95 12.81
C THR A 73 11.32 13.62 12.07
N CYS A 74 11.68 12.33 11.97
CA CYS A 74 12.89 11.89 11.28
C CYS A 74 12.89 12.28 9.79
N LYS A 75 11.72 12.31 9.14
CA LYS A 75 11.57 12.79 7.75
C LYS A 75 12.04 14.23 7.60
N TYR A 76 11.71 15.12 8.53
CA TYR A 76 12.12 16.52 8.46
C TYR A 76 13.65 16.66 8.64
N GLU A 77 14.23 15.92 9.57
CA GLU A 77 15.67 15.96 9.83
C GLU A 77 16.48 15.43 8.65
N VAL A 78 16.12 14.27 8.13
CA VAL A 78 16.77 13.67 6.95
C VAL A 78 16.65 14.61 5.76
N ARG A 79 15.47 15.20 5.52
CA ARG A 79 15.27 16.15 4.43
C ARG A 79 16.15 17.39 4.57
N ARG A 80 16.34 17.90 5.79
CA ARG A 80 17.23 19.04 6.07
C ARG A 80 18.68 18.70 5.78
N LYS A 81 19.16 17.53 6.23
CA LYS A 81 20.52 17.03 5.97
C LYS A 81 20.77 16.88 4.47
N GLN A 82 19.86 16.21 3.77
CA GLN A 82 19.95 16.01 2.31
C GLN A 82 19.95 17.33 1.54
N LYS A 83 19.13 18.30 1.94
CA LYS A 83 19.11 19.62 1.30
C LYS A 83 20.47 20.32 1.45
N ALA A 84 21.04 20.32 2.66
CA ALA A 84 22.34 20.93 2.92
C ALA A 84 23.48 20.24 2.13
N GLU A 85 23.48 18.91 2.07
CA GLU A 85 24.46 18.15 1.31
C GLU A 85 24.34 18.42 -0.20
N ASN A 86 23.11 18.46 -0.72
CA ASN A 86 22.86 18.78 -2.12
C ASN A 86 23.33 20.19 -2.48
N GLU A 87 23.10 21.18 -1.61
CA GLU A 87 23.61 22.54 -1.80
C GLU A 87 25.15 22.59 -1.77
N ARG A 88 25.80 21.85 -0.87
CA ARG A 88 27.27 21.72 -0.87
C ARG A 88 27.78 21.13 -2.19
N LYS A 89 27.22 20.01 -2.64
CA LYS A 89 27.59 19.37 -3.92
C LYS A 89 27.36 20.29 -5.12
N ARG A 90 26.25 21.04 -5.13
CA ARG A 90 25.99 22.03 -6.18
C ARG A 90 27.08 23.10 -6.23
N ARG A 91 27.49 23.63 -5.07
CA ARG A 91 28.53 24.67 -4.99
C ARG A 91 29.92 24.17 -5.37
N THR A 92 30.25 22.93 -5.03
CA THR A 92 31.55 22.33 -5.43
C THR A 92 31.56 22.03 -6.93
N ASN A 93 30.49 21.43 -7.46
CA ASN A 93 30.43 21.08 -8.88
C ASN A 93 30.41 22.30 -9.81
N THR A 94 29.91 23.46 -9.34
CA THR A 94 30.00 24.72 -10.10
C THR A 94 31.42 25.29 -10.19
N MET A 95 32.35 24.86 -9.32
CA MET A 95 33.76 25.30 -9.41
C MET A 95 34.57 24.48 -10.43
N ASP A 96 34.09 23.28 -10.78
CA ASP A 96 34.77 22.35 -11.69
C ASP A 96 34.29 22.45 -13.15
N THR A 97 33.42 23.40 -13.47
CA THR A 97 32.96 23.63 -14.86
C THR A 97 33.73 24.82 -15.45
N PRO A 98 34.74 24.61 -16.33
CA PRO A 98 35.42 25.72 -16.98
C PRO A 98 34.46 26.44 -17.93
N LYS A 99 34.44 27.77 -17.85
CA LYS A 99 33.68 28.67 -18.73
C LYS A 99 34.34 28.78 -20.10
#